data_AF-A0A7S1ADW7-F1
#
_entry.id   AF-A0A7S1ADW7-F1
#
_cell.length_a   1.000
_cell.length_b   1.000
_cell.length_c   1.000
_cell.angle_alpha   90.00
_cell.angle_beta   90.00
_cell.angle_gamma   90.00
#
_symmetry.space_group_name_H-M   'P 1'
#
loop_
_entity.id
_entity.type
_entity.pdbx_description
1 polymer ?
#
loop_
_entity_poly.entity_id
_entity_poly.type
_entity_poly.pdbx_seq_one_letter_code
_entity_poly.pdbx_strand_id
1 'polypeptide(L)'
;VVGTEVGSPLGRFDIRAEVCLRVGGFRHGELVKEAGRELVVVGVRYFSGQPLLWFQPKELKRRGSFSFEGATAQKLRHSLSPLKRMVKLKEASDEDHNDAEESDGERVLLCSHCSLPVGEVAYSSTDQHDRVVHGECMAQLLLLNFKTRDNVRLEKEAALKKTRRAEFDIGWRASYIPRSIG
;
A
#
# COMPACT_ATOMS: atom_id res chain seq x y z
N VAL A 1 -13.41 -26.77 2.70
CA VAL A 1 -13.81 -25.96 1.52
C VAL A 1 -13.74 -24.50 1.95
N VAL A 2 -12.62 -23.84 1.67
CA VAL A 2 -12.40 -22.43 2.03
C VAL A 2 -12.38 -21.67 0.71
N GLY A 3 -13.45 -20.93 0.45
CA GLY A 3 -13.67 -20.22 -0.80
C GLY A 3 -12.65 -19.08 -0.97
N THR A 4 -11.78 -19.25 -1.96
CA THR A 4 -10.97 -18.17 -2.53
C THR A 4 -11.85 -17.34 -3.46
N GLU A 5 -12.43 -16.26 -2.96
CA GLU A 5 -13.03 -15.26 -3.84
C GLU A 5 -11.95 -14.27 -4.27
N VAL A 6 -11.20 -14.70 -5.28
CA VAL A 6 -10.39 -13.85 -6.15
C VAL A 6 -11.37 -12.92 -6.86
N GLY A 7 -11.46 -11.67 -6.42
CA GLY A 7 -12.29 -10.65 -7.07
C GLY A 7 -11.83 -10.46 -8.51
N SER A 8 -12.68 -10.87 -9.46
CA SER A 8 -12.44 -10.75 -10.90
C SER A 8 -12.06 -9.31 -11.31
N PRO A 9 -11.10 -9.11 -12.23
CA PRO A 9 -10.69 -7.79 -12.72
C PRO A 9 -11.84 -7.02 -13.40
N LEU A 10 -12.87 -7.72 -13.89
CA LEU A 10 -14.16 -7.18 -14.33
C LEU A 10 -15.14 -7.03 -13.15
N GLY A 11 -14.67 -6.40 -12.07
CA GLY A 11 -15.36 -6.42 -10.78
C GLY A 11 -16.75 -5.77 -10.86
N ARG A 12 -17.78 -6.62 -10.97
CA ARG A 12 -19.20 -6.20 -10.88
C ARG A 12 -19.42 -5.48 -9.56
N PHE A 13 -20.21 -4.40 -9.60
CA PHE A 13 -20.68 -3.76 -8.38
C PHE A 13 -21.66 -4.68 -7.65
N ASP A 14 -21.53 -4.79 -6.33
CA ASP A 14 -22.58 -5.33 -5.49
C ASP A 14 -23.68 -4.26 -5.37
N ILE A 15 -24.79 -4.49 -6.07
CA ILE A 15 -25.93 -3.58 -6.15
C ILE A 15 -27.02 -3.90 -5.13
N ARG A 16 -26.82 -4.92 -4.29
CA ARG A 16 -27.82 -5.33 -3.30
C ARG A 16 -28.09 -4.20 -2.32
N ALA A 17 -29.37 -3.91 -2.08
CA ALA A 17 -29.78 -2.75 -1.29
C ALA A 17 -29.19 -2.78 0.12
N GLU A 18 -29.17 -3.94 0.76
CA GLU A 18 -28.62 -4.17 2.09
C GLU A 18 -27.09 -4.00 2.18
N VAL A 19 -26.38 -4.11 1.06
CA VAL A 19 -24.93 -3.89 1.01
C VAL A 19 -24.65 -2.40 0.79
N CYS A 20 -25.30 -1.78 -0.20
CA CYS A 20 -25.16 -0.34 -0.49
C CYS A 20 -25.55 0.53 0.72
N LEU A 21 -26.66 0.19 1.39
CA LEU A 21 -27.11 0.90 2.59
C LEU A 21 -26.12 0.78 3.75
N ARG A 22 -25.51 -0.39 3.91
CA ARG A 22 -24.54 -0.63 4.99
C ARG A 22 -23.24 0.14 4.77
N VAL A 23 -22.73 0.12 3.55
CA VAL A 23 -21.44 0.72 3.19
C VAL A 23 -21.55 2.25 3.07
N GLY A 24 -22.55 2.74 2.33
CA GLY A 24 -22.64 4.16 2.00
C GLY A 24 -23.94 4.84 2.41
N GLY A 25 -24.94 4.11 2.90
CA GLY A 25 -26.20 4.70 3.38
C GLY A 25 -27.21 5.03 2.28
N PHE A 26 -26.94 4.65 1.04
CA PHE A 26 -27.79 4.90 -0.12
C PHE A 26 -28.02 3.62 -0.91
N ARG A 27 -29.09 3.58 -1.71
CA ARG A 27 -29.40 2.43 -2.56
C ARG A 27 -28.81 2.59 -3.95
N HIS A 28 -28.54 1.47 -4.61
CA HIS A 28 -28.23 1.46 -6.05
C HIS A 28 -29.29 2.24 -6.84
N GLY A 29 -28.85 3.04 -7.79
CA GLY A 29 -29.67 3.91 -8.62
C GLY A 29 -30.19 5.17 -7.92
N GLU A 30 -29.95 5.34 -6.61
CA GLU A 30 -30.38 6.54 -5.90
C GLU A 30 -29.60 7.78 -6.36
N LEU A 31 -30.32 8.86 -6.62
CA LEU A 31 -29.74 10.14 -7.01
C LEU A 31 -29.43 10.97 -5.77
N VAL A 32 -28.18 11.38 -5.63
CA VAL A 32 -27.70 12.21 -4.54
C VAL A 32 -27.05 13.47 -5.10
N LYS A 33 -27.04 14.55 -4.32
CA LYS A 33 -26.44 15.82 -4.71
C LYS A 33 -25.31 16.20 -3.77
N GLU A 34 -24.16 16.49 -4.37
CA GLU A 34 -22.94 16.96 -3.70
C GLU A 34 -22.54 18.31 -4.28
N ALA A 35 -22.46 19.35 -3.44
CA ALA A 35 -21.95 20.67 -3.84
C ALA A 35 -22.50 21.20 -5.18
N GLY A 36 -23.76 20.90 -5.51
CA GLY A 36 -24.41 21.31 -6.76
C GLY A 36 -24.47 20.25 -7.87
N ARG A 37 -23.68 19.18 -7.80
CA ARG A 37 -23.58 18.12 -8.83
C ARG A 37 -24.51 16.95 -8.53
N GLU A 38 -25.14 16.38 -9.54
CA GLU A 38 -25.98 15.18 -9.40
C GLU A 38 -25.16 13.91 -9.61
N LEU A 39 -25.17 13.03 -8.62
CA LEU A 39 -24.46 11.76 -8.61
C LEU A 39 -25.47 10.61 -8.50
N VAL A 40 -25.28 9.55 -9.28
CA VAL A 40 -26.06 8.32 -9.18
C VAL A 40 -25.25 7.28 -8.43
N VAL A 41 -25.84 6.65 -7.42
CA VAL A 41 -25.21 5.55 -6.68
C VAL A 41 -25.13 4.31 -7.59
N VAL A 42 -23.93 3.83 -7.86
CA VAL A 42 -23.68 2.68 -8.74
C VAL A 42 -23.74 1.37 -7.96
N GLY A 43 -23.10 1.31 -6.79
CA GLY A 43 -23.05 0.10 -5.98
C GLY A 43 -21.74 0.01 -5.21
N VAL A 44 -21.48 -1.14 -4.60
CA VAL A 44 -20.28 -1.35 -3.78
C VAL A 44 -19.23 -2.15 -4.54
N ARG A 45 -17.98 -1.71 -4.48
CA ARG A 45 -16.83 -2.47 -4.96
C ARG A 45 -15.67 -2.31 -3.98
N TYR A 46 -14.90 -3.38 -3.83
CA TYR A 46 -13.72 -3.37 -2.96
C TYR A 46 -12.56 -2.67 -3.68
N PHE A 47 -11.95 -1.72 -2.98
CA PHE A 47 -10.71 -1.07 -3.39
C PHE A 47 -9.73 -1.13 -2.22
N SER A 48 -8.51 -1.61 -2.46
CA SER A 48 -7.50 -1.84 -1.41
C SER A 48 -8.04 -2.64 -0.20
N GLY A 49 -8.89 -3.65 -0.47
CA GLY A 49 -9.51 -4.49 0.57
C GLY A 49 -10.65 -3.85 1.36
N GLN A 50 -11.00 -2.59 1.08
CA GLN A 50 -12.10 -1.88 1.74
C GLN A 50 -13.32 -1.78 0.83
N PRO A 51 -14.55 -2.07 1.31
CA PRO A 51 -15.75 -1.87 0.53
C PRO A 51 -16.07 -0.37 0.44
N LEU A 52 -16.11 0.17 -0.78
CA LEU A 52 -16.46 1.57 -1.03
C LEU A 52 -17.75 1.66 -1.83
N LEU A 53 -18.55 2.69 -1.56
CA LEU A 53 -19.71 3.03 -2.39
C LEU A 53 -19.24 3.88 -3.57
N TRP A 54 -19.63 3.48 -4.78
CA TRP A 54 -19.27 4.13 -6.02
C TRP A 54 -20.42 4.96 -6.59
N PHE A 55 -20.06 6.04 -7.25
CA PHE A 55 -20.96 7.06 -7.77
C PHE A 55 -20.61 7.38 -9.22
N GLN A 56 -21.63 7.66 -10.03
CA GLN A 56 -21.48 8.13 -11.39
C GLN A 56 -22.06 9.54 -11.51
N PRO A 57 -21.27 10.56 -11.90
CA PRO A 57 -21.78 11.88 -12.23
C PRO A 57 -22.73 11.81 -13.41
N LYS A 58 -23.86 12.50 -13.33
CA LYS A 58 -24.85 12.53 -14.40
C LYS A 58 -24.39 13.38 -15.60
N GLU A 59 -23.55 14.38 -15.34
CA GLU A 59 -23.11 15.37 -16.32
C GLU A 59 -21.89 14.93 -17.15
N LEU A 60 -21.25 13.80 -16.82
CA LEU A 60 -20.07 13.33 -17.55
C LEU A 60 -20.47 12.75 -18.92
N LYS A 61 -19.90 13.30 -20.00
CA LYS A 61 -20.02 12.78 -21.37
C LYS A 61 -19.35 11.40 -21.55
N ARG A 62 -18.38 11.06 -20.70
CA ARG A 62 -17.72 9.75 -20.65
C ARG A 62 -18.21 8.98 -19.44
N ARG A 63 -18.48 7.67 -19.60
CA ARG A 63 -18.91 6.82 -18.49
C ARG A 63 -17.73 6.68 -17.53
N GLY A 64 -17.90 7.17 -16.32
CA GLY A 64 -16.88 7.09 -15.27
C GLY A 64 -17.55 7.01 -13.91
N SER A 65 -16.98 6.20 -13.03
CA SER A 65 -17.42 6.07 -11.64
C SER A 65 -16.29 6.43 -10.70
N PHE A 66 -16.61 7.01 -9.54
CA PHE A 66 -15.65 7.35 -8.50
C PHE A 66 -16.22 7.02 -7.12
N SER A 67 -15.35 6.96 -6.12
CA SER A 67 -15.73 6.75 -4.72
C SER A 67 -15.06 7.78 -3.83
N PHE A 68 -15.63 8.05 -2.66
CA PHE A 68 -14.99 8.87 -1.64
C PHE A 68 -14.08 7.99 -0.78
N GLU A 69 -12.77 8.23 -0.83
CA GLU A 69 -11.80 7.48 -0.05
C GLU A 69 -12.01 7.67 1.46
N GLY A 70 -11.99 6.58 2.23
CA GLY A 70 -12.17 6.62 3.68
C GLY A 70 -13.54 7.14 4.16
N ALA A 71 -14.53 7.21 3.27
CA ALA A 71 -15.86 7.70 3.60
C ALA A 71 -16.72 6.58 4.19
N THR A 72 -17.25 6.82 5.39
CA THR A 72 -18.23 5.94 6.04
C THR A 72 -19.64 6.33 5.60
N ALA A 73 -20.61 5.42 5.75
CA ALA A 73 -22.02 5.72 5.51
C ALA A 73 -22.52 6.98 6.25
N GLN A 74 -21.99 7.24 7.46
CA GLN A 74 -22.34 8.45 8.21
C GLN A 74 -21.80 9.71 7.53
N LYS A 75 -20.51 9.72 7.14
CA LYS A 75 -19.91 10.87 6.42
C LYS A 75 -20.64 11.13 5.11
N LEU A 76 -20.92 10.08 4.34
CA LEU A 76 -21.64 10.19 3.08
C LEU A 76 -23.05 10.76 3.27
N ARG A 77 -23.80 10.33 4.30
CA ARG A 77 -25.12 10.91 4.60
C ARG A 77 -25.08 12.38 5.04
N HIS A 78 -23.98 12.84 5.63
CA HIS A 78 -23.80 14.25 5.97
C HIS A 78 -23.41 15.10 4.76
N SER A 79 -22.62 14.56 3.84
CA SER A 79 -22.11 15.28 2.67
C SER A 79 -23.05 15.24 1.45
N LEU A 80 -23.88 14.20 1.34
CA LEU A 80 -24.71 13.93 0.18
C LEU A 80 -26.19 14.08 0.51
N SER A 81 -26.86 14.94 -0.25
CA SER A 81 -28.31 15.16 -0.09
C SER A 81 -29.10 14.24 -1.04
N PRO A 82 -29.97 13.33 -0.53
CA PRO A 82 -30.75 12.45 -1.39
C PRO A 82 -31.85 13.22 -2.11
N LEU A 83 -31.95 13.05 -3.43
CA LEU A 83 -32.93 13.72 -4.27
C LEU A 83 -34.26 12.94 -4.41
N LYS A 84 -34.44 11.86 -3.64
CA LYS A 84 -35.63 10.97 -3.64
C LYS A 84 -36.04 10.47 -5.05
N ARG A 85 -35.06 10.38 -5.95
CA ARG A 85 -35.24 9.91 -7.33
C ARG A 85 -34.33 8.72 -7.57
N MET A 86 -34.80 7.78 -8.37
CA MET A 86 -34.03 6.63 -8.80
C MET A 86 -33.78 6.70 -10.30
N VAL A 87 -32.57 6.36 -10.71
CA VAL A 87 -32.13 6.24 -12.09
C VAL A 87 -31.84 4.76 -12.35
N LYS A 88 -32.41 4.21 -13.43
CA LYS A 88 -32.00 2.89 -13.91
C LYS A 88 -30.65 3.03 -14.59
N LEU A 89 -29.62 2.49 -13.97
CA LEU A 89 -28.30 2.35 -14.59
C LEU A 89 -28.38 1.21 -15.61
N LYS A 90 -27.84 1.45 -16.81
CA LYS A 90 -27.68 0.39 -17.82
C LYS A 90 -26.34 -0.29 -17.57
N GLU A 91 -26.34 -1.62 -17.62
CA GLU A 91 -25.10 -2.39 -17.69
C GLU A 91 -24.34 -1.96 -18.93
N ALA A 92 -23.03 -1.70 -18.79
CA ALA A 92 -22.19 -1.45 -19.95
C ALA A 92 -22.04 -2.77 -20.71
N SER A 93 -22.43 -2.80 -21.98
CA SER A 93 -22.11 -3.92 -22.87
C SER A 93 -20.63 -3.86 -23.27
N ASP A 94 -20.07 -5.00 -23.65
CA ASP A 94 -18.70 -5.09 -24.16
C ASP A 94 -18.49 -4.18 -25.39
N GLU A 95 -19.54 -3.89 -26.15
CA GLU A 95 -19.53 -3.03 -27.34
C GLU A 95 -19.51 -1.52 -27.03
N ASP A 96 -19.82 -1.10 -25.81
CA ASP A 96 -19.75 0.31 -25.36
C ASP A 96 -18.31 0.71 -24.92
N HIS A 97 -17.37 -0.25 -24.92
CA HIS A 97 -15.96 -0.04 -24.59
C HIS A 97 -15.20 0.52 -25.81
N ASN A 98 -15.49 1.76 -26.21
CA ASN A 98 -14.52 2.56 -26.96
C ASN A 98 -13.64 3.32 -25.95
N ASP A 99 -12.95 2.55 -25.14
CA ASP A 99 -12.09 3.04 -24.08
C ASP A 99 -10.76 3.48 -24.71
N ALA A 100 -10.56 4.79 -24.68
CA ALA A 100 -9.26 5.36 -24.89
C ALA A 100 -8.28 4.75 -23.88
N GLU A 101 -7.28 4.06 -24.41
CA GLU A 101 -6.02 3.66 -23.79
C GLU A 101 -6.17 2.96 -22.43
N GLU A 102 -5.90 1.66 -22.45
CA GLU A 102 -5.60 0.79 -21.32
C GLU A 102 -4.58 1.45 -20.37
N SER A 103 -5.06 2.20 -19.38
CA SER A 103 -4.35 2.35 -18.11
C SER A 103 -4.69 1.09 -17.32
N ASP A 104 -3.96 0.01 -17.60
CA ASP A 104 -4.20 -1.31 -17.02
C ASP A 104 -4.37 -1.24 -15.49
N GLY A 105 -5.30 -2.05 -14.98
CA GLY A 105 -5.44 -2.24 -13.54
C GLY A 105 -4.33 -3.10 -12.95
N GLU A 106 -3.10 -3.04 -13.48
CA GLU A 106 -1.98 -3.78 -12.91
C GLU A 106 -1.68 -3.27 -11.50
N ARG A 107 -1.73 -4.19 -10.53
CA ARG A 107 -1.22 -3.93 -9.19
C ARG A 107 0.29 -3.80 -9.30
N VAL A 108 0.76 -2.56 -9.46
CA VAL A 108 2.17 -2.25 -9.43
C VAL A 108 2.71 -2.58 -8.04
N LEU A 109 3.55 -3.61 -7.96
CA LEU A 109 4.26 -3.93 -6.74
C LEU A 109 5.22 -2.78 -6.42
N LEU A 110 5.18 -2.25 -5.20
CA LEU A 110 6.06 -1.17 -4.78
C LEU A 110 7.23 -1.73 -3.98
N CYS A 111 8.43 -1.24 -4.27
CA CYS A 111 9.62 -1.59 -3.54
C CYS A 111 9.51 -1.10 -2.09
N SER A 112 9.68 -1.98 -1.09
CA SER A 112 9.58 -1.59 0.32
C SER A 112 10.71 -0.66 0.81
N HIS A 113 11.73 -0.42 -0.02
CA HIS A 113 12.87 0.43 0.31
C HIS A 113 12.73 1.87 -0.22
N CYS A 114 12.34 2.02 -1.49
CA CYS A 114 12.27 3.33 -2.16
C CYS A 114 10.84 3.73 -2.56
N SER A 115 9.85 2.86 -2.34
CA SER A 115 8.43 3.04 -2.69
C SER A 115 8.14 3.27 -4.18
N LEU A 116 9.10 2.95 -5.06
CA LEU A 116 8.92 3.01 -6.51
C LEU A 116 8.40 1.67 -7.06
N PRO A 117 7.69 1.70 -8.21
CA PRO A 117 7.28 0.52 -8.97
C PRO A 117 8.41 -0.48 -9.17
N VAL A 118 8.16 -1.75 -8.86
CA VAL A 118 9.03 -2.87 -9.22
C VAL A 118 8.66 -3.33 -10.61
N GLY A 119 9.66 -3.46 -11.49
CA GLY A 119 9.47 -3.98 -12.84
C GLY A 119 9.31 -5.51 -12.84
N GLU A 120 9.69 -6.15 -13.95
CA GLU A 120 9.50 -7.59 -14.15
C GLU A 120 10.21 -8.50 -13.11
N VAL A 121 11.29 -8.00 -12.49
CA VAL A 121 12.12 -8.77 -11.56
C VAL A 121 12.11 -8.13 -10.17
N ALA A 122 11.68 -8.92 -9.18
CA ALA A 122 11.63 -8.54 -7.77
C ALA A 122 12.37 -9.56 -6.89
N TYR A 123 12.98 -9.09 -5.81
CA TYR A 123 13.52 -9.95 -4.76
C TYR A 123 12.61 -9.90 -3.53
N SER A 124 12.31 -11.05 -2.95
CA SER A 124 11.57 -11.17 -1.68
C SER A 124 12.48 -11.69 -0.57
N SER A 125 12.19 -11.27 0.67
CA SER A 125 12.87 -11.81 1.86
C SER A 125 12.16 -13.08 2.32
N THR A 126 12.92 -14.11 2.70
CA THR A 126 12.38 -15.37 3.24
C THR A 126 11.62 -15.17 4.54
N ASP A 127 11.94 -14.09 5.26
CA ASP A 127 11.48 -13.86 6.62
C ASP A 127 10.16 -13.07 6.66
N GLN A 128 9.75 -12.44 5.55
CA GLN A 128 8.53 -11.64 5.45
C GLN A 128 7.90 -11.82 4.06
N HIS A 129 6.81 -12.60 4.03
CA HIS A 129 6.13 -13.08 2.81
C HIS A 129 5.50 -11.98 1.91
N ASP A 130 5.71 -10.69 2.21
CA ASP A 130 5.05 -9.58 1.51
C ASP A 130 5.96 -8.36 1.28
N ARG A 131 7.28 -8.54 1.42
CA ARG A 131 8.26 -7.47 1.12
C ARG A 131 9.01 -7.79 -0.14
N VAL A 132 8.77 -6.98 -1.16
CA VAL A 132 9.50 -7.01 -2.44
C VAL A 132 10.39 -5.79 -2.58
N VAL A 133 11.56 -5.98 -3.17
CA VAL A 133 12.54 -4.92 -3.45
C VAL A 133 13.15 -5.09 -4.83
N HIS A 134 13.63 -3.99 -5.42
CA HIS A 134 14.47 -4.03 -6.61
C HIS A 134 15.79 -4.76 -6.31
N GLY A 135 16.42 -5.30 -7.35
CA GLY A 135 17.77 -5.88 -7.23
C GLY A 135 18.79 -4.89 -6.67
N GLU A 136 18.74 -3.62 -7.09
CA GLU A 136 19.61 -2.56 -6.57
C GLU A 136 19.34 -2.29 -5.07
N CYS A 137 18.07 -2.12 -4.71
CA CYS A 137 17.68 -1.89 -3.31
C CYS A 137 18.06 -3.10 -2.42
N MET A 138 17.95 -4.32 -2.92
CA MET A 138 18.40 -5.52 -2.21
C MET A 138 19.92 -5.50 -1.99
N ALA A 139 20.70 -5.15 -3.01
CA ALA A 139 22.15 -5.02 -2.88
C ALA A 139 22.54 -3.98 -1.82
N GLN A 140 21.86 -2.82 -1.80
CA GLN A 140 22.08 -1.78 -0.79
C GLN A 140 21.75 -2.26 0.63
N LEU A 141 20.61 -2.95 0.80
CA LEU A 141 20.20 -3.53 2.09
C LEU A 141 21.19 -4.60 2.57
N LEU A 142 21.68 -5.46 1.67
CA LEU A 142 22.71 -6.45 1.99
C LEU A 142 23.99 -5.77 2.47
N LEU A 143 24.48 -4.76 1.75
CA LEU A 143 25.67 -4.00 2.14
C LEU A 143 25.52 -3.34 3.51
N LEU A 144 24.36 -2.73 3.77
CA LEU A 144 24.05 -2.14 5.08
C LEU A 144 24.07 -3.21 6.18
N ASN A 145 23.47 -4.38 5.94
CA ASN A 145 23.46 -5.49 6.90
C ASN A 145 24.87 -6.05 7.15
N PHE A 146 25.73 -6.12 6.14
CA PHE A 146 27.14 -6.51 6.32
C PHE A 146 27.88 -5.48 7.17
N LYS A 147 27.75 -4.19 6.86
CA LYS A 147 28.41 -3.12 7.61
C LYS A 147 27.97 -3.09 9.07
N THR A 148 26.68 -3.22 9.34
CA THR A 148 26.14 -3.24 10.71
C THR A 148 26.67 -4.45 11.49
N ARG A 149 26.67 -5.65 10.89
CA ARG A 149 27.20 -6.85 11.54
C ARG A 149 28.70 -6.73 11.82
N ASP A 150 29.46 -6.17 10.89
CA ASP A 150 30.90 -6.00 11.05
C ASP A 150 31.24 -4.97 12.13
N ASN A 151 30.52 -3.84 12.18
CA ASN A 151 30.65 -2.86 13.26
C ASN A 151 30.43 -3.49 14.63
N VAL A 152 29.37 -4.28 14.79
CA VAL A 152 29.08 -5.00 16.05
C VAL A 152 30.22 -5.97 16.41
N ARG A 153 30.80 -6.66 15.43
CA ARG A 153 31.97 -7.54 15.65
C ARG A 153 33.19 -6.75 16.10
N LEU A 154 33.51 -5.66 15.40
CA LEU A 154 34.65 -4.80 15.70
C LEU A 154 34.54 -4.17 17.10
N GLU A 155 33.36 -3.72 17.49
CA GLU A 155 33.09 -3.19 18.83
C GLU A 155 33.32 -4.24 19.93
N LYS A 156 32.81 -5.47 19.72
CA LYS A 156 33.03 -6.58 20.64
C LYS A 156 34.51 -6.95 20.76
N GLU A 157 35.22 -7.02 19.64
CA GLU A 157 36.65 -7.29 19.63
C GLU A 157 37.45 -6.17 20.31
N ALA A 158 37.10 -4.90 20.08
CA ALA A 158 37.74 -3.76 20.70
C ALA A 158 37.52 -3.75 22.23
N ALA A 159 36.29 -4.03 22.68
CA ALA A 159 35.97 -4.17 24.09
C ALA A 159 36.77 -5.30 24.74
N LEU A 160 36.80 -6.49 24.11
CA LEU A 160 37.57 -7.62 24.60
C LEU A 160 39.08 -7.33 24.65
N LYS A 161 39.63 -6.71 23.59
CA LYS A 161 41.04 -6.29 23.55
C LYS A 161 41.35 -5.30 24.67
N LYS A 162 40.45 -4.34 24.95
CA LYS A 162 40.60 -3.39 26.04
C LYS A 162 40.63 -4.09 27.40
N THR A 163 39.69 -5.00 27.65
CA THR A 163 39.63 -5.76 28.91
C THR A 163 40.89 -6.61 29.11
N ARG A 164 41.30 -7.37 28.08
CA ARG A 164 42.51 -8.22 28.17
C ARG A 164 43.79 -7.41 28.36
N ARG A 165 43.91 -6.24 27.71
CA ARG A 165 45.08 -5.36 27.92
C ARG A 165 45.16 -4.84 29.35
N ALA A 166 44.02 -4.55 29.97
CA ALA A 166 43.98 -4.14 31.37
C ALA A 166 44.28 -5.31 32.32
N GLU A 167 43.71 -6.49 32.06
CA GLU A 167 43.87 -7.71 32.88
C GLU A 167 45.31 -8.21 32.90
N PHE A 168 45.95 -8.30 31.73
CA PHE A 168 47.29 -8.88 31.57
C PHE A 168 48.40 -7.83 31.48
N ASP A 169 48.08 -6.56 31.74
CA ASP A 169 48.99 -5.42 31.61
C ASP A 169 49.74 -5.34 30.26
N ILE A 170 49.02 -5.64 29.17
CA ILE A 170 49.59 -5.70 27.82
C ILE A 170 49.66 -4.29 27.22
N GLY A 171 50.86 -3.69 27.20
CA GLY A 171 51.15 -2.42 26.54
C GLY A 171 52.39 -1.73 27.11
N TRP A 172 52.87 -0.68 26.44
CA TRP A 172 53.93 0.17 26.99
C TRP A 172 53.32 1.19 27.96
N ARG A 173 53.68 1.10 29.24
CA ARG A 173 53.42 2.16 30.22
C ARG A 173 54.63 3.09 30.26
N ALA A 174 54.40 4.40 30.30
CA ALA A 174 55.47 5.39 30.40
C ALA A 174 56.39 5.18 31.61
N SER A 175 55.88 4.54 32.68
CA SER A 175 56.64 4.16 33.87
C SER A 175 57.60 2.98 33.67
N TYR A 176 57.46 2.19 32.60
CA TYR A 176 58.23 0.97 32.33
C TYR A 176 59.14 1.10 31.10
N ILE A 177 59.35 2.32 30.60
CA ILE A 177 60.30 2.56 29.50
C ILE A 177 61.72 2.30 30.03
N PRO A 178 62.46 1.29 29.51
CA PRO A 178 63.83 1.04 29.93
C PRO A 178 64.68 2.27 29.63
N ARG A 179 65.33 2.82 30.66
CA ARG A 179 66.34 3.87 30.47
C ARG A 179 67.66 3.20 30.12
N SER A 180 68.33 3.68 29.08
CA SER A 180 69.69 3.23 28.78
C SER A 180 70.59 3.55 29.97
N ILE A 181 71.17 2.51 30.59
CA ILE A 181 72.26 2.69 31.54
C ILE A 181 73.49 3.05 30.71
N GLY A 182 74.01 4.26 30.94
CA GLY A 182 75.31 4.69 30.44
C GLY A 182 76.44 4.19 31.33
#